data_AF-A0AAN8CM76-F1
#
_entry.id   AF-A0AAN8CM76-F1
#
_cell.length_a   1.000
_cell.length_b   1.000
_cell.length_c   1.000
_cell.angle_alpha   90.00
_cell.angle_beta   90.00
_cell.angle_gamma   90.00
#
_symmetry.space_group_name_H-M   'P 1'
#
loop_
_entity.id
_entity.type
_entity.pdbx_description
1 polymer ?
#
loop_
_entity_poly.entity_id
_entity_poly.type
_entity_poly.pdbx_seq_one_letter_code
_entity_poly.pdbx_strand_id
1 'polypeptide(L)'
;MAEHESLEFGKADFVLLDNVSLEEFMTNLKLRFEKGRIYTYIGEVVVSVNPYRAMNIYGRDMVEQYKGRELYERPPPPVRHR
;
A
#
# COMPACT_ATOMS: atom_id res chain seq x y z
N MET A 1 15.86 -4.64 3.20
CA MET A 1 15.16 -5.41 2.15
C MET A 1 13.69 -5.33 2.52
N ALA A 2 12.85 -4.76 1.65
CA ALA A 2 11.41 -4.70 1.85
C ALA A 2 10.97 -6.09 2.31
N GLU A 3 10.33 -6.19 3.47
CA GLU A 3 9.63 -7.42 3.82
C GLU A 3 8.65 -7.63 2.67
N HIS A 4 8.95 -8.62 1.83
CA HIS A 4 8.09 -9.05 0.74
C HIS A 4 6.74 -9.30 1.40
N GLU A 5 5.79 -8.37 1.26
CA GLU A 5 4.42 -8.63 1.70
C GLU A 5 4.07 -9.98 1.08
N SER A 6 3.74 -10.94 1.94
CA SER A 6 3.41 -12.29 1.53
C SER A 6 2.37 -12.18 0.40
N LEU A 7 2.48 -13.03 -0.63
CA LEU A 7 1.51 -13.10 -1.74
C LEU A 7 0.04 -13.13 -1.27
N GLU A 8 -0.19 -13.51 -0.01
CA GLU A 8 -1.45 -13.44 0.72
C GLU A 8 -2.13 -12.05 0.79
N PHE A 9 -1.36 -10.96 0.66
CA PHE A 9 -1.86 -9.58 0.70
C PHE A 9 -1.93 -8.92 -0.69
N GLY A 10 -1.50 -9.60 -1.75
CA GLY A 10 -1.36 -9.02 -3.09
C GLY A 10 -0.08 -8.19 -3.26
N LYS A 11 0.23 -7.80 -4.50
CA LYS A 11 1.45 -7.05 -4.84
C LYS A 11 1.38 -5.61 -4.31
N ALA A 12 2.43 -5.21 -3.57
CA ALA A 12 2.54 -3.88 -2.97
C ALA A 12 2.90 -2.78 -3.98
N ASP A 13 3.54 -3.15 -5.07
CA ASP A 13 3.83 -2.29 -6.21
C ASP A 13 3.23 -2.91 -7.47
N PHE A 14 2.40 -2.13 -8.16
CA PHE A 14 1.77 -2.56 -9.40
C PHE A 14 2.75 -2.67 -10.58
N VAL A 15 3.94 -2.09 -10.49
CA VAL A 15 5.03 -2.33 -11.46
C VAL A 15 5.46 -3.79 -11.45
N LEU A 16 5.23 -4.50 -10.34
CA LEU A 16 5.54 -5.93 -10.23
C LEU A 16 4.45 -6.83 -10.80
N LEU A 17 3.32 -6.31 -11.30
CA LEU A 17 2.28 -7.13 -11.94
C LEU A 17 2.83 -7.82 -13.20
N ASP A 18 2.46 -9.10 -13.38
CA ASP A 18 2.87 -9.86 -14.56
C ASP A 18 2.15 -9.35 -15.82
N ASN A 19 0.90 -8.90 -15.66
CA ASN A 19 0.12 -8.30 -16.73
C ASN A 19 -0.53 -7.00 -16.26
N VAL A 20 -0.23 -5.89 -16.94
CA VAL A 20 -0.82 -4.58 -16.68
C VAL A 20 -2.18 -4.49 -17.37
N SER A 21 -3.15 -5.24 -16.87
CA SER A 21 -4.55 -5.16 -17.29
C SER A 21 -5.41 -4.54 -16.20
N LEU A 22 -6.53 -3.91 -16.59
CA LEU A 22 -7.48 -3.33 -15.64
C LEU A 22 -8.05 -4.40 -14.69
N GLU A 23 -8.25 -5.62 -15.18
CA GLU A 23 -8.79 -6.73 -14.39
C GLU A 23 -7.82 -7.19 -13.30
N GLU A 24 -6.55 -7.39 -13.63
CA GLU A 24 -5.47 -7.72 -12.68
C GLU A 24 -5.29 -6.60 -11.65
N PHE A 25 -5.31 -5.35 -12.12
CA PHE A 25 -5.20 -4.18 -11.26
C PHE A 25 -6.33 -4.12 -10.23
N MET A 26 -7.58 -4.27 -10.69
CA MET A 26 -8.76 -4.24 -9.83
C MET A 26 -8.78 -5.42 -8.86
N THR A 27 -8.38 -6.61 -9.31
CA THR A 27 -8.33 -7.81 -8.47
C THR A 27 -7.32 -7.65 -7.34
N ASN A 28 -6.11 -7.18 -7.64
CA ASN A 28 -5.09 -6.93 -6.64
C ASN A 28 -5.47 -5.79 -5.68
N LEU A 29 -6.06 -4.71 -6.21
CA LEU A 29 -6.54 -3.58 -5.39
C LEU A 29 -7.66 -4.02 -4.42
N LYS A 30 -8.59 -4.85 -4.89
CA LYS A 30 -9.67 -5.40 -4.07
C LYS A 30 -9.12 -6.29 -2.96
N LEU A 31 -8.20 -7.20 -3.29
CA LEU A 31 -7.54 -8.07 -2.30
C LEU A 31 -6.84 -7.26 -1.20
N ARG A 32 -6.07 -6.24 -1.61
CA ARG A 32 -5.39 -5.32 -0.69
C ARG A 32 -6.39 -4.59 0.21
N PHE A 33 -7.49 -4.09 -0.38
CA PHE A 33 -8.53 -3.39 0.34
C PHE A 33 -9.23 -4.28 1.39
N GLU A 34 -9.60 -5.51 1.03
CA GLU A 34 -10.21 -6.50 1.94
C GLU A 34 -9.28 -6.82 3.12
N LYS A 35 -7.96 -6.84 2.88
CA LYS A 35 -6.94 -7.03 3.91
C LYS A 35 -6.59 -5.74 4.68
N GLY A 36 -7.25 -4.63 4.41
CA GLY A 36 -7.03 -3.35 5.10
C GLY A 36 -5.80 -2.56 4.63
N ARG A 37 -5.20 -2.93 3.50
CA ARG A 37 -4.11 -2.19 2.84
C ARG A 37 -4.72 -1.19 1.85
N ILE A 38 -4.83 0.05 2.29
CA ILE A 38 -5.43 1.12 1.47
C ILE A 38 -4.41 1.96 0.69
N TYR A 39 -3.13 1.68 0.85
CA TYR A 39 -2.06 2.31 0.09
C TYR A 39 -1.34 1.25 -0.74
N THR A 40 -1.07 1.59 -2.00
CA THR A 40 -0.35 0.73 -2.96
C THR A 40 0.54 1.60 -3.84
N TYR A 41 1.75 1.13 -4.13
CA TYR A 41 2.67 1.81 -5.03
C TYR A 41 2.33 1.52 -6.51
N ILE A 42 2.59 2.50 -7.36
CA ILE A 42 2.76 2.31 -8.80
C ILE A 42 4.09 2.99 -9.15
N GLY A 43 5.20 2.27 -8.99
CA GLY A 43 6.53 2.84 -9.18
C GLY A 43 6.81 3.98 -8.19
N GLU A 44 6.86 5.22 -8.68
CA GLU A 44 7.15 6.41 -7.86
C GLU A 44 5.88 7.07 -7.27
N VAL A 45 4.69 6.68 -7.73
CA VAL A 45 3.43 7.25 -7.23
C VAL A 45 2.74 6.31 -6.25
N VAL A 46 1.92 6.89 -5.36
CA VAL A 46 1.12 6.15 -4.37
C VAL A 46 -0.37 6.33 -4.67
N VAL A 47 -1.09 5.23 -4.75
CA VAL A 47 -2.56 5.21 -4.82
C VAL A 47 -3.11 4.99 -3.43
N SER A 48 -4.11 5.80 -3.05
CA SER A 48 -4.85 5.67 -1.79
C SER A 48 -6.32 5.35 -2.10
N VAL A 49 -6.87 4.32 -1.44
CA VAL A 49 -8.29 3.93 -1.54
C VAL A 49 -8.99 4.24 -0.23
N ASN A 50 -10.00 5.12 -0.23
CA ASN A 50 -10.69 5.48 1.00
C ASN A 50 -11.56 4.32 1.53
N PRO A 51 -11.32 3.81 2.76
CA PRO A 51 -12.11 2.72 3.32
C PRO A 51 -13.41 3.20 3.98
N TYR A 52 -13.72 4.50 3.95
CA TYR A 52 -14.89 5.13 4.56
C TYR A 52 -15.09 4.79 6.06
N ARG A 53 -14.01 4.41 6.74
CA ARG A 53 -13.97 4.09 8.17
C ARG A 53 -12.69 4.64 8.78
N ALA A 54 -12.75 4.98 10.06
CA ALA A 54 -11.56 5.36 10.81
C ALA A 54 -10.63 4.13 10.96
N MET A 55 -9.36 4.28 10.57
CA MET A 55 -8.32 3.27 10.80
C MET A 55 -7.21 3.87 11.65
N ASN A 56 -6.68 3.08 12.59
CA ASN A 56 -5.59 3.47 13.50
C ASN A 56 -4.20 3.47 12.82
N ILE A 57 -4.13 3.93 11.57
CA ILE A 57 -2.91 3.94 10.77
C ILE A 57 -2.14 5.27 10.86
N TYR A 58 -2.76 6.31 11.39
CA TYR A 58 -2.15 7.65 11.55
C TYR A 58 -1.56 7.90 12.94
N GLY A 59 -1.37 6.83 13.73
CA GLY A 59 -0.79 6.92 15.07
C GLY A 59 0.64 7.44 15.06
N ARG A 60 1.08 7.98 16.19
CA ARG A 60 2.43 8.54 16.36
C ARG A 60 3.51 7.48 16.10
N ASP A 61 3.25 6.25 16.56
CA ASP A 61 4.11 5.07 16.35
C ASP A 61 4.29 4.70 14.87
N MET A 62 3.26 4.92 14.03
CA MET A 62 3.36 4.70 12.58
C MET A 62 4.22 5.79 11.95
N VAL A 63 4.03 7.06 12.32
CA VAL A 63 4.85 8.16 11.79
C VAL A 63 6.33 7.95 12.10
N GLU A 64 6.67 7.52 13.32
CA GLU A 64 8.05 7.22 13.70
C GLU A 64 8.66 6.06 12.91
N GLN A 65 7.86 5.04 12.57
CA GLN A 65 8.30 3.91 11.76
C GLN A 65 8.65 4.27 10.31
N TYR A 66 8.06 5.33 9.77
CA TYR A 66 8.33 5.82 8.41
C TYR A 66 9.30 7.02 8.36
N LYS A 67 9.56 7.66 9.50
CA LYS A 67 10.43 8.85 9.57
C LYS A 67 11.89 8.46 9.28
N GLY A 68 12.45 9.01 8.20
CA GLY A 68 13.87 8.85 7.85
C GLY A 68 14.24 7.48 7.25
N ARG A 69 13.25 6.73 6.75
CA ARG A 69 13.45 5.45 6.05
C ARG A 69 13.28 5.63 4.54
N GLU A 70 13.93 4.78 3.75
CA GLU A 70 13.85 4.86 2.29
C GLU A 70 12.51 4.34 1.74
N LEU A 71 12.11 4.85 0.57
CA LEU A 71 10.77 4.70 -0.03
C LEU A 71 10.30 3.24 -0.21
N TYR A 72 11.23 2.29 -0.22
CA TYR A 72 10.98 0.87 -0.48
C TYR A 72 11.34 -0.04 0.70
N GLU A 73 11.72 0.48 1.86
CA GLU A 73 11.95 -0.36 3.04
C GLU A 73 10.65 -0.89 3.64
N ARG A 74 9.51 -0.22 3.39
CA ARG A 74 8.23 -0.48 4.04
C ARG A 74 7.05 -0.29 3.07
N PRO A 75 5.87 -0.90 3.34
CA PRO A 75 4.65 -0.67 2.56
C PRO A 75 4.31 0.83 2.53
N PRO A 76 3.55 1.30 1.53
CA PRO A 76 3.42 2.74 1.31
C PRO A 76 2.83 3.47 2.53
N PRO A 77 3.43 4.61 2.93
CA PRO A 77 3.06 5.29 4.15
C PRO A 77 1.66 5.91 4.06
N PRO A 78 0.97 6.07 5.20
CA PRO A 78 -0.30 6.78 5.22
C PRO A 78 -0.14 8.24 4.81
N VAL A 79 -0.69 8.60 3.65
CA VAL A 79 -0.81 10.01 3.25
C VAL A 79 -1.96 10.61 4.04
N ARG A 80 -1.64 11.58 4.90
CA ARG A 80 -2.64 12.32 5.68
C ARG A 80 -3.41 13.23 4.72
N HIS A 81 -4.61 12.83 4.35
CA HIS A 81 -5.55 13.67 3.60
C HIS A 81 -5.87 14.91 4.47
N ARG A 82 -5.54 16.11 3.96
CA ARG A 82 -5.90 17.39 4.62
C ARG A 82 -7.37 17.69 4.44
#